data_AF-A0ABD6QCF1-F1
#
_entry.id   AF-A0ABD6QCF1-F1
#
_cell.length_a   1.000
_cell.length_b   1.000
_cell.length_c   1.000
_cell.angle_alpha   90.00
_cell.angle_beta   90.00
_cell.angle_gamma   90.00
#
_symmetry.space_group_name_H-M   'P 1'
#
loop_
_entity.id
_entity.type
_entity.pdbx_description
1 polymer ?
#
loop_
_entity_poly.entity_id
_entity_poly.type
_entity_poly.pdbx_seq_one_letter_code
_entity_poly.pdbx_strand_id
1 'polypeptide(L)'
;MTRVRRPPGHRGATASHLLRSSSVATRQTATTRAKDSDRNDTCKVLDDALGEGQLSMEEHRQRVSAATNATTLGELARLVEDLQNSNASVQMPKLAKPRLPQIRKPAGGWGLRLATAGVLVVLGIGIGWGLYGNTPSPLSFNPDPGAVPDGIEPVVLTPPTQLQSLNGVKGLFEQMRQKFGNTSGFELHIDPDSAMLYRADPQDSRKKVYYRYTGGWGDPSSDPRNVEDDDRLVDLAAFDYERVLGIMRGAPDTLNTKRADVKSTWLRITPSEDPSTPEAINIAVIVNSDFGGGSIDLYPDGTVKGMYRNNR
;
A
#
# COMPACT_ATOMS: atom_id res chain seq x y z
N MET A 1 -9.12 -6.85 79.29
CA MET A 1 -10.18 -5.84 79.11
C MET A 1 -10.02 -5.24 77.72
N THR A 2 -10.83 -5.68 76.73
CA THR A 2 -11.99 -4.94 76.14
C THR A 2 -11.57 -3.66 75.40
N ARG A 3 -11.94 -3.31 74.15
CA ARG A 3 -13.06 -3.67 73.28
C ARG A 3 -12.81 -3.13 71.86
N VAL A 4 -13.30 -3.86 70.86
CA VAL A 4 -13.51 -3.50 69.44
C VAL A 4 -14.45 -2.29 69.27
N ARG A 5 -14.29 -1.48 68.20
CA ARG A 5 -15.40 -0.86 67.42
C ARG A 5 -14.95 -0.23 66.08
N ARG A 6 -15.51 -0.74 64.98
CA ARG A 6 -15.86 -0.07 63.69
C ARG A 6 -17.42 0.01 63.65
N PRO A 7 -18.09 0.59 62.63
CA PRO A 7 -17.94 1.81 61.83
C PRO A 7 -19.22 2.71 62.00
N PRO A 8 -19.59 3.65 61.09
CA PRO A 8 -20.49 3.27 59.98
C PRO A 8 -20.24 4.03 58.66
N GLY A 9 -20.83 3.52 57.56
CA GLY A 9 -21.06 4.28 56.33
C GLY A 9 -22.55 4.57 56.15
N HIS A 10 -22.89 5.46 55.21
CA HIS A 10 -24.11 5.38 54.38
C HIS A 10 -24.22 6.52 53.34
N ARG A 11 -24.60 6.12 52.11
CA ARG A 11 -25.59 6.71 51.17
C ARG A 11 -25.28 8.12 50.61
N GLY A 12 -25.46 8.46 49.32
CA GLY A 12 -26.26 7.94 48.20
C GLY A 12 -26.95 9.13 47.49
N ALA A 13 -27.27 9.00 46.18
CA ALA A 13 -28.09 9.89 45.31
C ALA A 13 -27.38 11.10 44.64
N THR A 14 -27.03 11.07 43.33
CA THR A 14 -27.80 11.31 42.07
C THR A 14 -28.21 12.77 41.78
N ALA A 15 -27.73 13.33 40.66
CA ALA A 15 -28.49 14.26 39.80
C ALA A 15 -27.81 14.45 38.43
N SER A 16 -28.48 13.98 37.38
CA SER A 16 -28.23 14.27 35.96
C SER A 16 -28.64 15.70 35.60
N HIS A 17 -27.92 16.41 34.72
CA HIS A 17 -28.54 17.25 33.67
C HIS A 17 -27.53 17.82 32.62
N LEU A 18 -27.99 17.79 31.36
CA LEU A 18 -27.65 18.66 30.21
C LEU A 18 -26.44 18.35 29.32
N LEU A 19 -26.72 17.46 28.35
CA LEU A 19 -26.25 17.57 26.97
C LEU A 19 -26.53 18.97 26.42
N ARG A 20 -25.47 19.71 26.07
CA ARG A 20 -25.57 20.93 25.26
C ARG A 20 -25.08 20.61 23.86
N SER A 21 -26.04 20.31 22.99
CA SER A 21 -25.82 20.25 21.54
C SER A 21 -25.43 21.64 21.06
N SER A 22 -24.20 21.79 20.54
CA SER A 22 -23.75 23.01 19.86
C SER A 22 -23.49 22.65 18.40
N SER A 23 -24.53 22.81 17.59
CA SER A 23 -24.38 22.94 16.15
C SER A 23 -23.99 24.39 15.85
N VAL A 24 -22.74 24.60 15.43
CA VAL A 24 -22.30 25.84 14.80
C VAL A 24 -21.66 25.44 13.47
N ALA A 25 -22.35 25.80 12.39
CA ALA A 25 -21.88 25.70 11.02
C ALA A 25 -20.54 26.44 10.87
N THR A 26 -19.44 25.71 10.82
CA THR A 26 -18.16 26.27 10.40
C THR A 26 -18.25 26.59 8.91
N ARG A 27 -18.30 27.89 8.57
CA ARG A 27 -17.83 28.36 7.26
C ARG A 27 -16.40 27.84 7.09
N GLN A 28 -16.22 26.80 6.29
CA GLN A 28 -14.90 26.31 5.95
C GLN A 28 -14.19 27.40 5.15
N THR A 29 -13.19 28.04 5.74
CA THR A 29 -12.36 29.04 5.08
C THR A 29 -11.32 28.32 4.21
N ALA A 30 -10.87 28.95 3.12
CA ALA A 30 -9.85 28.42 2.21
C ALA A 30 -8.55 27.95 2.90
N THR A 31 -8.27 28.47 4.10
CA THR A 31 -7.12 28.13 4.95
C THR A 31 -7.32 26.90 5.84
N THR A 32 -8.50 26.27 5.82
CA THR A 32 -8.79 25.08 6.62
C THR A 32 -8.01 23.88 6.08
N ARG A 33 -7.37 23.12 6.97
CA ARG A 33 -6.62 21.91 6.59
C ARG A 33 -7.56 20.87 5.97
N ALA A 34 -7.20 20.35 4.80
CA ALA A 34 -7.95 19.29 4.13
C ALA A 34 -7.80 17.96 4.87
N LYS A 35 -8.92 17.30 5.14
CA LYS A 35 -8.96 15.92 5.59
C LYS A 35 -8.74 14.98 4.40
N ASP A 36 -8.45 13.74 4.73
CA ASP A 36 -8.30 12.67 3.73
C ASP A 36 -9.60 12.42 2.94
N SER A 37 -10.75 12.50 3.62
CA SER A 37 -12.07 12.45 2.98
C SER A 37 -12.23 13.55 1.92
N ASP A 38 -11.77 14.77 2.22
CA ASP A 38 -11.92 15.91 1.31
C ASP A 38 -11.05 15.72 0.05
N ARG A 39 -9.87 15.10 0.19
CA ARG A 39 -9.01 14.72 -0.94
C ARG A 39 -9.66 13.64 -1.79
N ASN A 40 -10.23 12.61 -1.16
CA ASN A 40 -10.91 11.52 -1.87
C ASN A 40 -12.16 12.01 -2.62
N ASP A 41 -12.96 12.86 -2.00
CA ASP A 41 -14.14 13.48 -2.63
C ASP A 41 -13.72 14.33 -3.84
N THR A 42 -12.61 15.06 -3.73
CA THR A 42 -12.05 15.85 -4.85
C THR A 42 -11.55 14.95 -5.98
N CYS A 43 -10.87 13.83 -5.67
CA CYS A 43 -10.43 12.86 -6.68
C CYS A 43 -11.63 12.26 -7.43
N LYS A 44 -12.72 11.95 -6.72
CA LYS A 44 -13.94 11.44 -7.33
C LYS A 44 -14.56 12.44 -8.30
N VAL A 45 -14.61 13.73 -7.96
CA VAL A 45 -15.09 14.78 -8.87
C VAL A 45 -14.20 14.91 -10.12
N LEU A 46 -12.88 14.72 -9.99
CA LEU A 46 -11.95 14.72 -11.12
C LEU A 46 -12.15 13.48 -12.01
N ASP A 47 -12.41 12.32 -11.43
CA ASP A 47 -12.71 11.07 -12.15
C ASP A 47 -14.03 11.19 -12.93
N ASP A 48 -15.06 11.75 -12.30
CA ASP A 48 -16.36 12.02 -12.93
C ASP A 48 -16.19 13.00 -14.11
N ALA A 49 -15.39 14.06 -13.93
CA ALA A 49 -15.10 15.02 -15.00
C ALA A 49 -14.29 14.43 -16.17
N LEU A 50 -13.40 13.46 -15.92
CA LEU A 50 -12.74 12.69 -16.97
C LEU A 50 -13.74 11.81 -17.72
N GLY A 51 -14.66 11.15 -17.00
CA GLY A 51 -15.73 10.33 -17.59
C GLY A 51 -16.71 11.14 -18.43
N GLU A 52 -16.99 12.38 -18.04
CA GLU A 52 -17.79 13.35 -18.80
C GLU A 52 -17.03 14.01 -19.97
N GLY A 53 -15.72 13.75 -20.09
CA GLY A 53 -14.86 14.34 -21.13
C GLY A 53 -14.53 15.81 -20.92
N GLN A 54 -14.73 16.36 -19.71
CA GLN A 54 -14.37 17.72 -19.34
C GLN A 54 -12.85 17.87 -19.05
N LEU A 55 -12.16 16.76 -18.78
CA LEU A 55 -10.71 16.70 -18.59
C LEU A 55 -10.08 15.72 -19.56
N SER A 56 -8.91 16.05 -20.09
CA SER A 56 -8.07 15.06 -20.77
C SER A 56 -7.36 14.14 -19.77
N MET A 57 -6.91 12.96 -20.21
CA MET A 57 -6.15 12.01 -19.37
C MET A 57 -4.86 12.62 -18.77
N GLU A 58 -4.23 13.56 -19.48
CA GLU A 58 -3.01 14.22 -18.99
C GLU A 58 -3.33 15.24 -17.89
N GLU A 59 -4.38 16.03 -18.08
CA GLU A 59 -4.86 17.00 -17.08
C GLU A 59 -5.40 16.31 -15.84
N HIS A 60 -6.13 15.20 -16.02
CA HIS A 60 -6.61 14.35 -14.93
C HIS A 60 -5.44 13.87 -14.06
N ARG A 61 -4.38 13.31 -14.66
CA ARG A 61 -3.19 12.84 -13.92
C ARG A 61 -2.55 13.98 -13.10
N GLN A 62 -2.43 15.16 -13.70
CA GLN A 62 -1.84 16.33 -13.04
C GLN A 62 -2.72 16.83 -11.88
N ARG A 63 -4.05 16.86 -12.06
CA ARG A 63 -4.98 17.33 -11.03
C ARG A 63 -5.15 16.32 -9.89
N VAL A 64 -5.13 15.01 -10.15
CA VAL A 64 -5.16 13.96 -9.10
C VAL A 64 -3.86 13.99 -8.28
N SER A 65 -2.71 14.17 -8.94
CA SER A 65 -1.44 14.35 -8.24
C SER A 65 -1.44 15.62 -7.37
N ALA A 66 -2.10 16.70 -7.80
CA ALA A 66 -2.22 17.92 -7.00
C ALA A 66 -3.22 17.73 -5.83
N ALA A 67 -4.34 17.04 -6.05
CA ALA A 67 -5.36 16.80 -5.03
C ALA A 67 -4.87 15.94 -3.88
N THR A 68 -4.08 14.89 -4.18
CA THR A 68 -3.47 14.01 -3.16
C THR A 68 -2.44 14.73 -2.30
N ASN A 69 -1.76 15.75 -2.84
CA ASN A 69 -0.76 16.55 -2.12
C ASN A 69 -1.32 17.85 -1.50
N ALA A 70 -2.60 18.16 -1.71
CA ALA A 70 -3.21 19.39 -1.20
C ALA A 70 -3.29 19.37 0.34
N THR A 71 -2.86 20.46 0.96
CA THR A 71 -2.83 20.61 2.42
C THR A 71 -4.04 21.38 2.93
N THR A 72 -4.70 22.17 2.07
CA THR A 72 -5.83 23.02 2.42
C THR A 72 -7.07 22.78 1.56
N LEU A 73 -8.25 23.10 2.09
CA LEU A 73 -9.51 23.04 1.35
C LEU A 73 -9.57 24.05 0.20
N GLY A 74 -8.86 25.18 0.32
CA GLY A 74 -8.74 26.16 -0.76
C GLY A 74 -7.94 25.64 -1.96
N GLU A 75 -6.90 24.81 -1.71
CA GLU A 75 -6.15 24.15 -2.78
C GLU A 75 -7.02 23.12 -3.52
N LEU A 76 -7.81 22.32 -2.79
CA LEU A 76 -8.75 21.37 -3.39
C LEU A 76 -9.84 22.08 -4.21
N ALA A 77 -10.42 23.16 -3.68
CA ALA A 77 -11.47 23.91 -4.37
C ALA A 77 -11.00 24.48 -5.72
N ARG A 78 -9.75 24.96 -5.81
CA ARG A 78 -9.18 25.49 -7.06
C ARG A 78 -9.01 24.43 -8.15
N LEU A 79 -8.81 23.16 -7.79
CA LEU A 79 -8.63 22.07 -8.76
C LEU A 79 -9.93 21.70 -9.49
N VAL A 80 -11.07 22.03 -8.88
CA VAL A 80 -12.41 21.69 -9.36
C VAL A 80 -13.25 22.92 -9.73
N GLU A 81 -12.74 24.14 -9.52
CA GLU A 81 -13.47 25.39 -9.76
C GLU A 81 -13.87 25.60 -11.23
N ASP A 82 -13.02 25.14 -12.15
CA ASP A 82 -13.22 25.24 -13.60
C ASP A 82 -14.12 24.11 -14.16
N LEU A 83 -14.40 23.08 -13.35
CA LEU A 83 -15.25 21.97 -13.77
C LEU A 83 -16.72 22.37 -13.73
N GLN A 84 -17.42 22.09 -14.82
CA GLN A 84 -18.85 22.33 -14.92
C GLN A 84 -19.58 21.20 -14.18
N ASN A 85 -19.58 21.29 -12.86
CA ASN A 85 -20.35 20.39 -12.02
C ASN A 85 -21.84 20.72 -12.17
N SER A 86 -22.62 19.79 -12.72
CA SER A 86 -24.08 19.92 -12.87
C SER A 86 -24.87 20.00 -11.55
N ASN A 87 -24.18 20.16 -10.41
CA ASN A 87 -24.77 20.38 -9.08
C ASN A 87 -24.44 21.75 -8.45
N ALA A 88 -23.93 22.72 -9.21
CA ALA A 88 -23.89 24.12 -8.78
C ALA A 88 -25.07 24.89 -9.41
N SER A 89 -26.21 24.91 -8.72
CA SER A 89 -27.29 25.86 -9.01
C SER A 89 -26.90 27.28 -8.58
N VAL A 90 -25.97 27.89 -9.33
CA VAL A 90 -25.70 29.33 -9.26
C VAL A 90 -25.74 29.89 -10.67
N GLN A 91 -26.95 30.13 -11.15
CA GLN A 91 -27.19 30.98 -12.31
C GLN A 91 -26.86 32.42 -11.92
N MET A 92 -25.67 32.88 -12.31
CA MET A 92 -25.33 34.30 -12.26
C MET A 92 -26.17 35.07 -13.30
N PRO A 93 -26.93 36.11 -12.92
CA PRO A 93 -27.77 36.86 -13.84
C PRO A 93 -26.92 37.73 -14.77
N LYS A 94 -27.03 37.52 -16.08
CA LYS A 94 -26.55 38.50 -17.07
C LYS A 94 -27.45 39.74 -17.01
N LEU A 95 -26.87 40.84 -16.54
CA LEU A 95 -27.44 42.19 -16.58
C LEU A 95 -27.74 42.61 -18.04
N ALA A 96 -29.00 42.90 -18.33
CA ALA A 96 -29.39 43.84 -19.38
C ALA A 96 -30.41 44.82 -18.79
N LYS A 97 -30.11 46.12 -18.91
CA LYS A 97 -30.89 47.25 -18.37
C LYS A 97 -32.20 47.50 -19.15
N PRO A 98 -33.20 48.17 -18.53
CA PRO A 98 -34.62 48.02 -18.84
C PRO A 98 -35.19 49.14 -19.73
N ARG A 99 -36.35 48.90 -20.36
CA ARG A 99 -37.29 49.95 -20.81
C ARG A 99 -38.74 49.61 -20.41
N LEU A 100 -39.33 50.58 -19.69
CA LEU A 100 -40.64 50.69 -19.02
C LEU A 100 -41.81 50.91 -20.03
N PRO A 101 -43.15 50.83 -19.69
CA PRO A 101 -43.83 51.50 -18.57
C PRO A 101 -44.92 50.68 -17.82
N GLN A 102 -44.95 50.77 -16.47
CA GLN A 102 -45.83 51.62 -15.65
C GLN A 102 -47.27 51.08 -15.53
N ILE A 103 -47.72 50.79 -14.29
CA ILE A 103 -48.96 51.33 -13.69
C ILE A 103 -49.05 50.91 -12.19
N ARG A 104 -48.95 51.96 -11.36
CA ARG A 104 -49.60 52.27 -10.06
C ARG A 104 -49.97 51.16 -9.06
N LYS A 105 -49.50 51.38 -7.82
CA LYS A 105 -49.98 50.83 -6.53
C LYS A 105 -51.50 51.00 -6.37
N PRO A 106 -52.17 50.15 -5.57
CA PRO A 106 -52.26 50.35 -4.11
C PRO A 106 -51.85 49.07 -3.34
N ALA A 107 -51.11 49.14 -2.24
CA ALA A 107 -51.53 49.53 -0.88
C ALA A 107 -52.60 48.59 -0.29
N GLY A 108 -52.19 47.75 0.67
CA GLY A 108 -53.11 47.17 1.66
C GLY A 108 -52.85 45.71 2.03
N GLY A 109 -52.44 45.48 3.28
CA GLY A 109 -52.89 44.31 4.04
C GLY A 109 -51.93 43.12 4.15
N TRP A 110 -51.05 43.15 5.16
CA TRP A 110 -50.13 42.10 5.61
C TRP A 110 -50.80 40.85 6.23
N GLY A 111 -52.06 40.55 5.89
CA GLY A 111 -52.89 39.55 6.60
C GLY A 111 -53.10 38.20 5.91
N LEU A 112 -52.61 37.98 4.69
CA LEU A 112 -53.05 36.83 3.85
C LEU A 112 -51.93 36.05 3.16
N ARG A 113 -50.72 35.97 3.73
CA ARG A 113 -49.60 35.22 3.12
C ARG A 113 -48.99 34.12 3.98
N LEU A 114 -49.72 33.60 4.97
CA LEU A 114 -49.31 32.43 5.75
C LEU A 114 -50.24 31.21 5.59
N ALA A 115 -51.25 31.25 4.72
CA ALA A 115 -52.18 30.13 4.50
C ALA A 115 -52.01 29.37 3.16
N THR A 116 -51.14 29.83 2.24
CA THR A 116 -50.96 29.21 0.91
C THR A 116 -49.62 28.50 0.70
N ALA A 117 -48.73 28.47 1.70
CA ALA A 117 -47.47 27.72 1.64
C ALA A 117 -47.60 26.24 2.04
N GLY A 118 -48.62 25.87 2.82
CA GLY A 118 -48.81 24.49 3.31
C GLY A 118 -49.37 23.52 2.28
N VAL A 119 -50.21 23.98 1.35
CA VAL A 119 -50.90 23.10 0.38
C VAL A 119 -50.01 22.73 -0.81
N LEU A 120 -49.04 23.58 -1.19
CA LEU A 120 -48.14 23.30 -2.32
C LEU A 120 -46.99 22.33 -1.99
N VAL A 121 -46.58 22.22 -0.71
CA VAL A 121 -45.57 21.24 -0.29
C VAL A 121 -46.17 19.83 -0.24
N VAL A 122 -47.41 19.68 0.22
CA VAL A 122 -48.10 18.37 0.26
C VAL A 122 -48.49 17.90 -1.16
N LEU A 123 -48.92 18.80 -2.05
CA LEU A 123 -49.20 18.44 -3.45
C LEU A 123 -47.91 18.12 -4.23
N GLY A 124 -46.81 18.85 -3.96
CA GLY A 124 -45.51 18.61 -4.58
C GLY A 124 -44.88 17.26 -4.20
N ILE A 125 -45.00 16.85 -2.93
CA ILE A 125 -44.53 15.52 -2.48
C ILE A 125 -45.43 14.40 -3.01
N GLY A 126 -46.75 14.63 -3.09
CA GLY A 126 -47.71 13.63 -3.61
C GLY A 126 -47.56 13.34 -5.11
N ILE A 127 -47.29 14.36 -5.93
CA ILE A 127 -47.09 14.20 -7.38
C ILE A 127 -45.67 13.68 -7.69
N GLY A 128 -44.66 14.13 -6.94
CA GLY A 128 -43.27 13.70 -7.10
C GLY A 128 -43.05 12.21 -6.79
N TRP A 129 -43.73 11.67 -5.76
CA TRP A 129 -43.68 10.24 -5.46
C TRP A 129 -44.69 9.40 -6.27
N GLY A 130 -45.83 9.96 -6.68
CA GLY A 130 -46.90 9.19 -7.33
C GLY A 130 -46.73 8.94 -8.83
N LEU A 131 -46.03 9.82 -9.57
CA LEU A 131 -45.95 9.72 -11.03
C LEU A 131 -44.55 9.49 -11.61
N TYR A 132 -43.48 9.76 -10.86
CA TYR A 132 -42.10 9.60 -11.36
C TYR A 132 -41.21 8.68 -10.50
N GLY A 133 -41.74 8.10 -9.42
CA GLY A 133 -40.98 7.16 -8.57
C GLY A 133 -40.78 5.77 -9.17
N ASN A 134 -41.45 5.42 -10.28
CA ASN A 134 -41.49 4.04 -10.78
C ASN A 134 -41.51 3.92 -12.32
N THR A 135 -40.85 4.82 -13.06
CA THR A 135 -40.46 4.50 -14.43
C THR A 135 -39.15 3.72 -14.36
N PRO A 136 -39.11 2.40 -14.63
CA PRO A 136 -37.84 1.72 -14.81
C PRO A 136 -37.12 2.40 -15.96
N SER A 137 -35.89 2.86 -15.73
CA SER A 137 -35.03 3.36 -16.80
C SER A 137 -34.98 2.30 -17.91
N PRO A 138 -35.10 2.66 -19.20
CA PRO A 138 -35.05 1.69 -20.30
C PRO A 138 -33.66 1.09 -20.51
N LEU A 139 -32.67 1.52 -19.72
CA LEU A 139 -31.38 0.86 -19.61
C LEU A 139 -31.50 -0.24 -18.56
N SER A 140 -31.80 -1.46 -19.02
CA SER A 140 -31.43 -2.65 -18.27
C SER A 140 -29.90 -2.63 -18.15
N PHE A 141 -29.38 -2.20 -17.00
CA PHE A 141 -28.03 -2.58 -16.61
C PHE A 141 -28.09 -4.08 -16.44
N ASN A 142 -27.71 -4.81 -17.49
CA ASN A 142 -27.44 -6.23 -17.36
C ASN A 142 -26.51 -6.33 -16.15
N PRO A 143 -26.86 -7.07 -15.07
CA PRO A 143 -26.01 -7.15 -13.90
C PRO A 143 -24.61 -7.49 -14.41
N ASP A 144 -23.62 -6.69 -13.99
CA ASP A 144 -22.24 -6.86 -14.40
C ASP A 144 -21.91 -8.36 -14.33
N PRO A 145 -21.62 -9.02 -15.46
CA PRO A 145 -21.39 -10.46 -15.46
C PRO A 145 -20.20 -10.85 -14.57
N GLY A 146 -19.30 -9.90 -14.25
CA GLY A 146 -18.23 -10.08 -13.26
C GLY A 146 -18.65 -9.88 -11.80
N ALA A 147 -19.84 -9.33 -11.53
CA ALA A 147 -20.39 -9.18 -10.18
C ALA A 147 -21.18 -10.41 -9.71
N VAL A 148 -21.49 -11.34 -10.63
CA VAL A 148 -22.07 -12.63 -10.28
C VAL A 148 -20.94 -13.52 -9.76
N PRO A 149 -21.00 -14.02 -8.51
CA PRO A 149 -20.02 -14.98 -8.02
C PRO A 149 -20.01 -16.22 -8.91
N ASP A 150 -18.85 -16.53 -9.48
CA ASP A 150 -18.64 -17.67 -10.39
C ASP A 150 -18.47 -19.01 -9.65
N GLY A 151 -18.51 -18.98 -8.31
CA GLY A 151 -18.35 -20.16 -7.46
C GLY A 151 -16.93 -20.67 -7.35
N ILE A 152 -15.92 -19.90 -7.78
CA ILE A 152 -14.51 -20.25 -7.64
C ILE A 152 -14.03 -19.78 -6.27
N GLU A 153 -13.78 -20.74 -5.37
CA GLU A 153 -13.25 -20.45 -4.04
C GLU A 153 -11.83 -19.86 -4.12
N PRO A 154 -11.50 -18.84 -3.32
CA PRO A 154 -10.17 -18.25 -3.31
C PRO A 154 -9.13 -19.25 -2.77
N VAL A 155 -8.08 -19.51 -3.55
CA VAL A 155 -6.92 -20.27 -3.09
C VAL A 155 -5.91 -19.30 -2.50
N VAL A 156 -5.70 -19.38 -1.18
CA VAL A 156 -4.67 -18.58 -0.49
C VAL A 156 -3.32 -19.24 -0.65
N LEU A 157 -2.41 -18.58 -1.38
CA LEU A 157 -1.01 -18.98 -1.46
C LEU A 157 -0.26 -18.47 -0.23
N THR A 158 0.46 -19.35 0.46
CA THR A 158 1.28 -19.02 1.64
C THR A 158 2.77 -19.18 1.32
N PRO A 159 3.36 -18.24 0.55
CA PRO A 159 4.77 -18.32 0.22
C PRO A 159 5.63 -18.26 1.49
N PRO A 160 6.81 -18.91 1.52
CA PRO A 160 7.73 -18.78 2.65
C PRO A 160 8.15 -17.32 2.84
N THR A 161 7.88 -16.75 4.01
CA THR A 161 8.23 -15.35 4.35
C THR A 161 9.55 -15.23 5.12
N GLN A 162 10.17 -16.36 5.47
CA GLN A 162 11.42 -16.42 6.24
C GLN A 162 12.41 -17.39 5.59
N LEU A 163 13.02 -16.99 4.47
CA LEU A 163 14.00 -17.82 3.77
C LEU A 163 15.24 -18.10 4.61
N GLN A 164 15.60 -17.16 5.47
CA GLN A 164 16.73 -17.26 6.39
C GLN A 164 16.42 -18.09 7.67
N SER A 165 15.29 -18.79 7.71
CA SER A 165 15.02 -19.82 8.72
C SER A 165 15.58 -21.17 8.25
N LEU A 166 15.75 -22.13 9.17
CA LEU A 166 16.23 -23.48 8.81
C LEU A 166 15.31 -24.16 7.80
N ASN A 167 13.99 -24.05 8.00
CA ASN A 167 13.00 -24.60 7.08
C ASN A 167 12.92 -23.79 5.78
N GLY A 168 13.16 -22.48 5.83
CA GLY A 168 13.22 -21.62 4.66
C GLY A 168 14.35 -22.01 3.72
N VAL A 169 15.58 -22.15 4.24
CA VAL A 169 16.75 -22.56 3.43
C VAL A 169 16.58 -23.99 2.91
N LYS A 170 16.10 -24.93 3.74
CA LYS A 170 15.81 -26.30 3.28
C LYS A 170 14.77 -26.31 2.16
N GLY A 171 13.66 -25.62 2.34
CA GLY A 171 12.60 -25.52 1.34
C GLY A 171 13.04 -24.82 0.06
N LEU A 172 13.94 -23.83 0.14
CA LEU A 172 14.53 -23.17 -1.01
C LEU A 172 15.31 -24.16 -1.89
N PHE A 173 16.18 -24.96 -1.27
CA PHE A 173 16.97 -25.97 -1.99
C PHE A 173 16.11 -27.16 -2.45
N GLU A 174 15.07 -27.56 -1.71
CA GLU A 174 14.10 -28.55 -2.19
C GLU A 174 13.40 -28.06 -3.46
N GLN A 175 12.98 -26.80 -3.51
CA GLN A 175 12.39 -26.20 -4.71
C GLN A 175 13.41 -26.08 -5.86
N MET A 176 14.70 -25.87 -5.57
CA MET A 176 15.75 -25.94 -6.60
C MET A 176 15.83 -27.35 -7.19
N ARG A 177 15.80 -28.40 -6.35
CA ARG A 177 15.80 -29.79 -6.82
C ARG A 177 14.56 -30.11 -7.65
N GLN A 178 13.39 -29.60 -7.27
CA GLN A 178 12.14 -29.81 -8.02
C GLN A 178 12.16 -29.12 -9.39
N LYS A 179 12.61 -27.86 -9.46
CA LYS A 179 12.60 -27.08 -10.72
C LYS A 179 13.76 -27.42 -11.64
N PHE A 180 14.96 -27.55 -11.08
CA PHE A 180 16.21 -27.64 -11.85
C PHE A 180 16.84 -29.04 -11.83
N GLY A 181 16.32 -29.98 -11.03
CA GLY A 181 16.87 -31.33 -10.87
C GLY A 181 18.10 -31.42 -9.98
N ASN A 182 18.70 -30.29 -9.59
CA ASN A 182 19.86 -30.23 -8.70
C ASN A 182 19.95 -28.86 -8.01
N THR A 183 20.94 -28.72 -7.13
CA THR A 183 21.25 -27.50 -6.39
C THR A 183 22.48 -26.78 -6.91
N SER A 184 22.95 -27.16 -8.10
CA SER A 184 24.19 -26.62 -8.66
C SER A 184 24.01 -25.21 -9.22
N GLY A 185 24.99 -24.34 -9.05
CA GLY A 185 24.97 -23.00 -9.64
C GLY A 185 26.32 -22.30 -9.50
N PHE A 186 26.39 -21.09 -10.02
CA PHE A 186 27.56 -20.22 -9.93
C PHE A 186 27.52 -19.34 -8.67
N GLU A 187 26.33 -18.91 -8.28
CA GLU A 187 26.16 -18.05 -7.11
C GLU A 187 24.72 -18.09 -6.62
N LEU A 188 24.53 -18.06 -5.29
CA LEU A 188 23.21 -17.91 -4.67
C LEU A 188 23.25 -16.83 -3.60
N HIS A 189 22.37 -15.84 -3.75
CA HIS A 189 22.08 -14.82 -2.74
C HIS A 189 20.78 -15.19 -2.03
N ILE A 190 20.77 -15.13 -0.70
CA ILE A 190 19.57 -15.40 0.12
C ILE A 190 19.31 -14.19 1.02
N ASP A 191 18.36 -13.37 0.60
CA ASP A 191 17.77 -12.29 1.37
C ASP A 191 16.71 -12.85 2.35
N PRO A 192 16.17 -12.04 3.27
CA PRO A 192 15.19 -12.52 4.25
C PRO A 192 13.94 -13.16 3.64
N ASP A 193 13.45 -12.64 2.51
CA ASP A 193 12.20 -13.00 1.85
C ASP A 193 12.35 -13.40 0.37
N SER A 194 13.54 -13.26 -0.19
CA SER A 194 13.83 -13.56 -1.60
C SER A 194 15.22 -14.17 -1.78
N ALA A 195 15.44 -14.76 -2.94
CA ALA A 195 16.76 -15.28 -3.31
C ALA A 195 17.05 -15.03 -4.79
N MET A 196 18.32 -15.04 -5.16
CA MET A 196 18.77 -14.87 -6.54
C MET A 196 19.86 -15.87 -6.86
N LEU A 197 19.62 -16.69 -7.87
CA LEU A 197 20.45 -17.83 -8.23
C LEU A 197 21.02 -17.64 -9.64
N TYR A 198 22.34 -17.58 -9.77
CA TYR A 198 23.04 -17.57 -11.06
C TYR A 198 23.37 -18.99 -11.51
N ARG A 199 23.04 -19.32 -12.76
CA ARG A 199 23.29 -20.63 -13.39
C ARG A 199 23.69 -20.45 -14.85
N ALA A 200 24.22 -21.51 -15.45
CA ALA A 200 24.45 -21.59 -16.88
C ALA A 200 23.13 -21.39 -17.65
N ASP A 201 23.18 -20.61 -18.73
CA ASP A 201 22.07 -20.45 -19.65
C ASP A 201 21.78 -21.81 -20.32
N PRO A 202 20.52 -22.31 -20.28
CA PRO A 202 20.14 -23.55 -20.95
C PRO A 202 20.40 -23.56 -22.47
N GLN A 203 20.47 -22.39 -23.11
CA GLN A 203 20.68 -22.24 -24.55
C GLN A 203 22.15 -22.04 -24.94
N ASP A 204 22.98 -21.48 -24.04
CA ASP A 204 24.42 -21.31 -24.26
C ASP A 204 25.19 -21.45 -22.95
N SER A 205 25.86 -22.59 -22.75
CA SER A 205 26.65 -22.86 -21.54
C SER A 205 27.77 -21.85 -21.24
N ARG A 206 28.18 -21.03 -22.21
CA ARG A 206 29.17 -19.94 -22.01
C ARG A 206 28.55 -18.68 -21.43
N LYS A 207 27.23 -18.68 -21.25
CA LYS A 207 26.46 -17.61 -20.67
C LYS A 207 25.89 -18.03 -19.32
N LYS A 208 25.68 -17.04 -18.45
CA LYS A 208 24.97 -17.17 -17.19
C LYS A 208 23.71 -16.31 -17.19
N VAL A 209 22.66 -16.85 -16.60
CA VAL A 209 21.37 -16.18 -16.33
C VAL A 209 21.10 -16.24 -14.83
N TYR A 210 20.28 -15.32 -14.32
CA TYR A 210 19.80 -15.42 -12.95
C TYR A 210 18.32 -15.79 -12.89
N TYR A 211 17.95 -16.51 -11.84
CA TYR A 211 16.58 -16.84 -11.47
C TYR A 211 16.25 -16.16 -10.15
N ARG A 212 15.13 -15.46 -10.08
CA ARG A 212 14.63 -14.86 -8.84
C ARG A 212 13.70 -15.83 -8.11
N TYR A 213 13.86 -15.93 -6.80
CA TYR A 213 12.92 -16.58 -5.90
C TYR A 213 12.09 -15.54 -5.14
N THR A 214 10.77 -15.62 -5.28
CA THR A 214 9.80 -14.83 -4.49
C THR A 214 8.57 -15.70 -4.21
N GLY A 215 8.70 -16.63 -3.26
CA GLY A 215 7.69 -17.67 -3.01
C GLY A 215 7.74 -18.85 -3.98
N GLY A 216 8.61 -18.80 -4.97
CA GLY A 216 8.87 -19.81 -5.99
C GLY A 216 9.93 -19.32 -6.96
N TRP A 217 10.59 -20.24 -7.67
CA TRP A 217 11.61 -19.90 -8.67
C TRP A 217 10.97 -19.46 -9.99
N GLY A 218 11.19 -18.21 -10.38
CA GLY A 218 10.69 -17.62 -11.62
C GLY A 218 11.40 -18.10 -12.89
N ASP A 219 11.21 -17.33 -13.96
CA ASP A 219 11.87 -17.52 -15.25
C ASP A 219 13.31 -16.96 -15.23
N PRO A 220 14.19 -17.41 -16.15
CA PRO A 220 15.53 -16.83 -16.26
C PRO A 220 15.46 -15.37 -16.70
N SER A 221 16.47 -14.60 -16.32
CA SER A 221 16.69 -13.25 -16.82
C SER A 221 16.79 -13.22 -18.36
N SER A 222 16.30 -12.14 -18.97
CA SER A 222 16.32 -11.96 -20.44
C SER A 222 17.64 -11.42 -20.99
N ASP A 223 18.57 -11.05 -20.10
CA ASP A 223 19.88 -10.46 -20.39
C ASP A 223 21.04 -11.40 -19.95
N PRO A 224 21.33 -12.48 -20.69
CA PRO A 224 22.40 -13.40 -20.34
C PRO A 224 23.77 -12.73 -20.36
N ARG A 225 24.60 -13.02 -19.36
CA ARG A 225 25.97 -12.51 -19.19
C ARG A 225 27.00 -13.57 -19.56
N ASN A 226 28.25 -13.19 -19.81
CA ASN A 226 29.32 -14.19 -19.98
C ASN A 226 29.60 -14.89 -18.66
N VAL A 227 29.92 -16.18 -18.73
CA VAL A 227 30.57 -16.91 -17.64
C VAL A 227 32.01 -16.39 -17.50
N GLU A 228 32.42 -16.14 -16.25
CA GLU A 228 33.73 -15.63 -15.83
C GLU A 228 34.57 -16.78 -15.25
N ASP A 229 35.87 -16.54 -15.01
CA ASP A 229 36.81 -17.60 -14.58
C ASP A 229 36.48 -18.15 -13.16
N ASP A 230 35.81 -17.37 -12.34
CA ASP A 230 35.35 -17.73 -10.99
C ASP A 230 33.98 -18.41 -10.97
N ASP A 231 33.21 -18.36 -12.07
CA ASP A 231 31.92 -19.03 -12.22
C ASP A 231 32.08 -20.54 -12.45
N ARG A 232 32.31 -21.28 -11.36
CA ARG A 232 32.32 -22.75 -11.37
C ARG A 232 30.98 -23.32 -10.95
N LEU A 233 30.54 -24.36 -11.65
CA LEU A 233 29.30 -25.04 -11.30
C LEU A 233 29.53 -25.95 -10.10
N VAL A 234 29.05 -25.55 -8.92
CA VAL A 234 29.25 -26.28 -7.66
C VAL A 234 27.90 -26.53 -6.98
N ASP A 235 27.83 -27.52 -6.07
CA ASP A 235 26.63 -27.73 -5.25
C ASP A 235 26.50 -26.65 -4.17
N LEU A 236 25.62 -25.67 -4.40
CA LEU A 236 25.40 -24.55 -3.49
C LEU A 236 24.69 -24.95 -2.18
N ALA A 237 24.15 -26.18 -2.11
CA ALA A 237 23.53 -26.73 -0.91
C ALA A 237 24.53 -27.45 0.02
N ALA A 238 25.79 -27.59 -0.39
CA ALA A 238 26.78 -28.41 0.30
C ALA A 238 27.40 -27.73 1.53
N PHE A 239 26.58 -27.32 2.51
CA PHE A 239 27.05 -26.70 3.75
C PHE A 239 26.20 -27.03 4.97
N ASP A 240 26.74 -26.75 6.16
CA ASP A 240 26.03 -26.88 7.43
C ASP A 240 25.06 -25.70 7.64
N TYR A 241 23.78 -25.93 7.32
CA TYR A 241 22.73 -24.93 7.43
C TYR A 241 22.56 -24.41 8.85
N GLU A 242 22.60 -25.28 9.85
CA GLU A 242 22.32 -24.89 11.24
C GLU A 242 23.44 -24.01 11.77
N ARG A 243 24.69 -24.40 11.49
CA ARG A 243 25.88 -23.66 11.91
C ARG A 243 25.94 -22.29 11.25
N VAL A 244 25.76 -22.22 9.92
CA VAL A 244 25.79 -20.96 9.17
C VAL A 244 24.67 -20.03 9.59
N LEU A 245 23.43 -20.52 9.72
CA LEU A 245 22.31 -19.70 10.18
C LEU A 245 22.49 -19.24 11.63
N GLY A 246 23.11 -20.05 12.48
CA GLY A 246 23.49 -19.66 13.83
C GLY A 246 24.45 -18.47 13.83
N ILE A 247 25.50 -18.53 13.00
CA ILE A 247 26.47 -17.43 12.83
C ILE A 247 25.78 -16.20 12.27
N MET A 248 24.92 -16.35 11.27
CA MET A 248 24.20 -15.23 10.66
C MET A 248 23.35 -14.45 11.67
N ARG A 249 22.66 -15.15 12.59
CA ARG A 249 21.87 -14.50 13.65
C ARG A 249 22.73 -13.67 14.61
N GLY A 250 23.99 -14.06 14.81
CA GLY A 250 24.96 -13.34 15.65
C GLY A 250 25.88 -12.39 14.88
N ALA A 251 25.76 -12.31 13.55
CA ALA A 251 26.69 -11.58 12.70
C ALA A 251 26.73 -10.07 12.98
N PRO A 252 25.59 -9.37 13.22
CA PRO A 252 25.64 -7.96 13.58
C PRO A 252 26.50 -7.69 14.83
N ASP A 253 26.32 -8.47 15.89
CA ASP A 253 27.08 -8.29 17.14
C ASP A 253 28.56 -8.65 16.92
N THR A 254 28.83 -9.72 16.17
CA THR A 254 30.19 -10.16 15.81
C THR A 254 30.95 -9.10 15.01
N LEU A 255 30.24 -8.37 14.15
CA LEU A 255 30.78 -7.28 13.35
C LEU A 255 30.70 -5.91 14.07
N ASN A 256 30.39 -5.87 15.37
CA ASN A 256 30.20 -4.66 16.16
C ASN A 256 29.18 -3.66 15.55
N THR A 257 28.20 -4.17 14.82
CA THR A 257 27.13 -3.38 14.21
C THR A 257 25.91 -3.41 15.13
N LYS A 258 25.41 -2.24 15.53
CA LYS A 258 24.19 -2.16 16.36
C LYS A 258 23.02 -2.70 15.56
N ARG A 259 22.28 -3.65 16.15
CA ARG A 259 21.13 -4.31 15.48
C ARG A 259 20.06 -3.32 14.98
N ALA A 260 19.84 -2.23 15.72
CA ALA A 260 18.88 -1.18 15.32
C ALA A 260 19.29 -0.43 14.04
N ASP A 261 20.58 -0.47 13.69
CA ASP A 261 21.13 0.22 12.53
C ASP A 261 21.28 -0.71 11.32
N VAL A 262 21.05 -2.02 11.48
CA VAL A 262 21.14 -3.01 10.39
C VAL A 262 19.97 -2.78 9.43
N LYS A 263 20.29 -2.58 8.15
CA LYS A 263 19.31 -2.46 7.06
C LYS A 263 18.98 -3.80 6.45
N SER A 264 20.01 -4.62 6.24
CA SER A 264 19.86 -5.95 5.68
C SER A 264 20.97 -6.87 6.16
N THR A 265 20.65 -8.17 6.19
CA THR A 265 21.60 -9.25 6.37
C THR A 265 21.26 -10.31 5.35
N TRP A 266 22.24 -10.79 4.59
CA TRP A 266 22.02 -11.81 3.58
C TRP A 266 23.17 -12.80 3.51
N LEU A 267 22.89 -13.97 2.96
CA LEU A 267 23.89 -14.97 2.64
C LEU A 267 24.27 -14.84 1.17
N ARG A 268 25.56 -14.95 0.88
CA ARG A 268 26.08 -15.16 -0.47
C ARG A 268 26.89 -16.44 -0.49
N ILE A 269 26.54 -17.34 -1.39
CA ILE A 269 27.18 -18.65 -1.58
C ILE A 269 27.80 -18.66 -2.97
N THR A 270 29.10 -18.88 -3.05
CA THR A 270 29.88 -18.93 -4.29
C THR A 270 30.80 -20.15 -4.29
N PRO A 271 31.38 -20.55 -5.42
CA PRO A 271 32.51 -21.47 -5.45
C PRO A 271 33.65 -21.02 -4.54
N SER A 272 34.35 -21.97 -3.94
CA SER A 272 35.57 -21.70 -3.17
C SER A 272 36.66 -21.18 -4.08
N GLU A 273 37.26 -20.05 -3.75
CA GLU A 273 38.43 -19.48 -4.44
C GLU A 273 39.72 -20.31 -4.25
N ASP A 274 39.71 -21.30 -3.35
CA ASP A 274 40.86 -22.16 -3.10
C ASP A 274 41.02 -23.20 -4.23
N PRO A 275 42.12 -23.15 -5.01
CA PRO A 275 42.35 -24.07 -6.12
C PRO A 275 42.56 -25.53 -5.66
N SER A 276 42.85 -25.77 -4.38
CA SER A 276 42.98 -27.12 -3.82
C SER A 276 41.63 -27.77 -3.50
N THR A 277 40.55 -27.00 -3.41
CA THR A 277 39.19 -27.48 -3.15
C THR A 277 38.19 -26.90 -4.16
N PRO A 278 38.32 -27.22 -5.46
CA PRO A 278 37.54 -26.57 -6.52
C PRO A 278 36.02 -26.84 -6.44
N GLU A 279 35.63 -27.95 -5.82
CA GLU A 279 34.23 -28.36 -5.61
C GLU A 279 33.61 -27.79 -4.33
N ALA A 280 34.42 -27.18 -3.46
CA ALA A 280 33.92 -26.58 -2.22
C ALA A 280 33.24 -25.25 -2.51
N ILE A 281 32.41 -24.81 -1.55
CA ILE A 281 31.76 -23.50 -1.59
C ILE A 281 32.36 -22.55 -0.56
N ASN A 282 32.28 -21.26 -0.85
CA ASN A 282 32.52 -20.16 0.07
C ASN A 282 31.18 -19.55 0.47
N ILE A 283 31.02 -19.26 1.76
CA ILE A 283 29.79 -18.68 2.29
C ILE A 283 30.15 -17.36 2.94
N ALA A 284 29.57 -16.27 2.47
CA ALA A 284 29.67 -14.98 3.11
C ALA A 284 28.34 -14.66 3.81
N VAL A 285 28.42 -14.30 5.08
CA VAL A 285 27.33 -13.62 5.80
C VAL A 285 27.61 -12.13 5.72
N ILE A 286 26.75 -11.36 5.06
CA ILE A 286 26.94 -9.92 4.90
C ILE A 286 25.94 -9.18 5.77
N VAL A 287 26.42 -8.20 6.52
CA VAL A 287 25.61 -7.27 7.32
C VAL A 287 25.81 -5.87 6.76
N ASN A 288 24.72 -5.21 6.38
CA ASN A 288 24.73 -3.84 5.87
C ASN A 288 24.01 -2.89 6.82
N SER A 289 24.62 -1.73 7.07
CA SER A 289 24.12 -0.69 7.97
C SER A 289 24.56 0.70 7.49
N ASP A 290 23.84 1.75 7.90
CA ASP A 290 24.21 3.14 7.60
C ASP A 290 25.55 3.53 8.27
N PHE A 291 25.89 2.91 9.40
CA PHE A 291 27.01 3.27 10.27
C PHE A 291 28.13 2.22 10.28
N GLY A 292 28.16 1.34 9.29
CA GLY A 292 29.16 0.28 9.17
C GLY A 292 28.56 -1.01 8.64
N GLY A 293 29.12 -2.14 9.08
CA GLY A 293 28.72 -3.47 8.63
C GLY A 293 29.95 -4.30 8.30
N GLY A 294 29.79 -5.28 7.42
CA GLY A 294 30.89 -6.13 7.01
C GLY A 294 30.44 -7.48 6.52
N SER A 295 31.41 -8.38 6.34
CA SER A 295 31.15 -9.77 6.05
C SER A 295 31.90 -10.71 7.01
N ILE A 296 31.32 -11.88 7.22
CA ILE A 296 31.98 -13.03 7.82
C ILE A 296 32.02 -14.11 6.75
N ASP A 297 33.22 -14.46 6.33
CA ASP A 297 33.44 -15.51 5.34
C ASP A 297 33.67 -16.83 6.07
N LEU A 298 33.00 -17.89 5.60
CA LEU A 298 32.91 -19.19 6.23
C LEU A 298 33.26 -20.30 5.23
N TYR A 299 33.88 -21.35 5.76
CA TYR A 299 33.95 -22.65 5.12
C TYR A 299 32.57 -23.34 5.15
N PRO A 300 32.36 -24.41 4.33
CA PRO A 300 31.09 -25.12 4.28
C PRO A 300 30.60 -25.72 5.61
N ASP A 301 31.50 -26.05 6.52
CA ASP A 301 31.19 -26.53 7.86
C ASP A 301 30.82 -25.40 8.85
N GLY A 302 30.83 -24.15 8.39
CA GLY A 302 30.61 -22.96 9.21
C GLY A 302 31.83 -22.52 10.02
N THR A 303 33.01 -23.11 9.79
CA THR A 303 34.27 -22.59 10.35
C THR A 303 34.60 -21.24 9.74
N VAL A 304 35.02 -20.27 10.55
CA VAL A 304 35.31 -18.92 10.09
C VAL A 304 36.61 -18.90 9.27
N LYS A 305 36.53 -18.42 8.03
CA LYS A 305 37.66 -18.13 7.14
C LYS A 305 38.20 -16.73 7.38
N GLY A 306 37.32 -15.74 7.57
CA GLY A 306 37.72 -14.36 7.79
C GLY A 306 36.56 -13.47 8.22
N MET A 307 36.90 -12.31 8.77
CA MET A 307 35.93 -11.28 9.13
C MET A 307 36.42 -9.93 8.61
N TYR A 308 35.57 -9.24 7.86
CA TYR A 308 35.90 -7.98 7.22
C TYR A 308 34.88 -6.94 7.65
N ARG A 309 35.35 -5.93 8.38
CA ARG A 309 34.49 -4.85 8.87
C ARG A 309 34.62 -3.64 7.97
N ASN A 310 33.48 -3.08 7.59
CA ASN A 310 33.42 -1.82 6.89
C ASN A 310 33.44 -0.71 7.94
N ASN A 311 34.63 -0.15 8.21
CA ASN A 311 34.74 1.01 9.08
C ASN A 311 34.29 2.26 8.32
N ARG A 312 33.32 2.99 8.86
CA ARG A 312 32.99 4.37 8.49
C ARG A 312 33.08 5.25 9.72
#